data_AF-A0A0F9GA97-F1
#
_entry.id   AF-A0A0F9GA97-F1
#
_cell.length_a   1.000
_cell.length_b   1.000
_cell.length_c   1.000
_cell.angle_alpha   90.00
_cell.angle_beta   90.00
_cell.angle_gamma   90.00
#
_symmetry.space_group_name_H-M   'P 1'
#
loop_
_entity.id
_entity.type
_entity.pdbx_description
1 polymer ?
#
loop_
_entity_poly.entity_id
_entity_poly.type
_entity_poly.pdbx_seq_one_letter_code
_entity_poly.pdbx_strand_id
1 'polypeptide(L)'
;MLAMERSHEGRSTGASSAVYPPGEAPNGRGTERERQNMPGVDFSVLRREITMQQVLDLLDFQATSHSGDQLHGPCPVHGSTSAGSRVFSVNLSRGRYYCHKCESQGNQLELWSAVRDLPLYDAAVDLCGMLGREVPWIEQW
;
A
#
# COMPACT_ATOMS: atom_id res chain seq x y z
N MET A 1 17.76 -72.32 25.93
CA MET A 1 17.77 -70.94 26.46
C MET A 1 16.94 -70.12 25.49
N LEU A 2 15.61 -69.96 25.54
CA LEU A 2 14.62 -69.61 26.58
C LEU A 2 14.87 -68.28 27.32
N ALA A 3 13.77 -67.49 27.35
CA ALA A 3 13.49 -66.18 27.98
C ALA A 3 13.74 -64.94 27.09
N MET A 4 12.73 -64.16 26.67
CA MET A 4 11.78 -63.30 27.44
C MET A 4 12.55 -62.13 28.11
N GLU A 5 12.21 -60.84 28.07
CA GLU A 5 10.95 -60.12 27.81
C GLU A 5 11.21 -58.60 27.57
N ARG A 6 10.25 -57.97 26.88
CA ARG A 6 9.71 -56.59 26.99
C ARG A 6 10.21 -55.65 28.11
N SER A 7 10.32 -54.35 27.76
CA SER A 7 9.47 -53.22 28.24
C SER A 7 10.16 -51.86 27.99
N HIS A 8 9.53 -50.95 27.22
CA HIS A 8 8.90 -49.68 27.67
C HIS A 8 9.94 -48.58 27.95
N GLU A 9 9.87 -47.35 27.43
CA GLU A 9 8.82 -46.33 27.58
C GLU A 9 9.20 -45.04 26.80
N GLY A 10 8.23 -44.17 26.51
CA GLY A 10 8.48 -42.74 26.21
C GLY A 10 8.15 -42.33 24.77
N ARG A 11 6.89 -42.05 24.39
CA ARG A 11 6.05 -40.88 24.70
C ARG A 11 6.33 -39.66 23.80
N SER A 12 5.31 -39.35 23.01
CA SER A 12 4.77 -38.01 22.72
C SER A 12 5.27 -37.16 21.54
N THR A 13 4.32 -37.04 20.59
CA THR A 13 3.74 -35.80 20.04
C THR A 13 4.64 -34.80 19.32
N GLY A 14 4.34 -34.57 18.03
CA GLY A 14 4.79 -33.38 17.33
C GLY A 14 4.25 -33.26 15.91
N ALA A 15 3.04 -32.68 15.81
CA ALA A 15 2.44 -31.94 14.69
C ALA A 15 2.70 -32.43 13.25
N SER A 16 1.69 -33.03 12.61
CA SER A 16 0.66 -32.31 11.84
C SER A 16 1.20 -31.54 10.63
N SER A 17 0.82 -32.06 9.47
CA SER A 17 0.56 -31.33 8.23
C SER A 17 0.32 -29.84 8.45
N ALA A 18 1.23 -29.02 7.94
CA ALA A 18 0.85 -27.80 7.28
C ALA A 18 1.01 -28.04 5.78
N VAL A 19 0.06 -28.81 5.23
CA VAL A 19 -0.34 -28.60 3.85
C VAL A 19 -0.82 -27.16 3.83
N TYR A 20 -0.02 -26.28 3.24
CA TYR A 20 -0.46 -24.90 3.02
C TYR A 20 -1.76 -24.99 2.21
N PRO A 21 -2.88 -24.43 2.72
CA PRO A 21 -4.05 -24.27 1.86
C PRO A 21 -3.61 -23.42 0.66
N PRO A 22 -4.03 -23.73 -0.56
CA PRO A 22 -3.89 -22.78 -1.65
C PRO A 22 -4.69 -21.54 -1.24
N GLY A 23 -3.98 -20.48 -0.83
CA GLY A 23 -4.58 -19.18 -0.61
C GLY A 23 -5.30 -18.79 -1.89
N GLU A 24 -6.62 -18.69 -1.79
CA GLU A 24 -7.51 -18.30 -2.85
C GLU A 24 -7.01 -16.99 -3.47
N ALA A 25 -6.59 -17.07 -4.73
CA ALA A 25 -6.36 -15.91 -5.56
C ALA A 25 -7.63 -15.03 -5.54
N PRO A 26 -7.52 -13.70 -5.40
CA PRO A 26 -8.70 -12.84 -5.47
C PRO A 26 -9.40 -13.06 -6.82
N ASN A 27 -10.68 -13.41 -6.72
CA ASN A 27 -11.58 -13.78 -7.80
C ASN A 27 -11.93 -12.52 -8.62
N GLY A 28 -10.99 -12.04 -9.44
CA GLY A 28 -11.11 -10.80 -10.21
C GLY A 28 -11.52 -11.01 -11.66
N ARG A 29 -12.56 -11.81 -11.93
CA ARG A 29 -13.19 -11.89 -13.27
C ARG A 29 -14.23 -10.77 -13.44
N GLY A 30 -13.78 -9.52 -13.34
CA GLY A 30 -14.40 -8.44 -14.10
C GLY A 30 -14.04 -8.68 -15.57
N THR A 31 -15.02 -8.64 -16.46
CA THR A 31 -14.78 -8.99 -17.86
C THR A 31 -13.80 -7.99 -18.48
N GLU A 32 -12.85 -8.43 -19.30
CA GLU A 32 -11.91 -7.53 -20.01
C GLU A 32 -12.65 -6.44 -20.81
N ARG A 33 -13.91 -6.71 -21.17
CA ARG A 33 -14.86 -5.80 -21.81
C ARG A 33 -15.36 -4.65 -20.92
N GLU A 34 -15.46 -4.83 -19.60
CA GLU A 34 -15.80 -3.75 -18.66
C GLU A 34 -14.67 -2.74 -18.50
N ARG A 35 -13.41 -3.20 -18.52
CA ARG A 35 -12.23 -2.33 -18.51
C ARG A 35 -12.12 -1.47 -19.77
N GLN A 36 -12.71 -1.92 -20.88
CA GLN A 36 -12.72 -1.18 -22.16
C GLN A 36 -13.73 -0.03 -22.22
N ASN A 37 -14.64 0.11 -21.25
CA ASN A 37 -15.68 1.14 -21.24
C ASN A 37 -15.54 2.14 -20.07
N MET A 38 -14.45 2.08 -19.29
CA MET A 38 -14.22 3.07 -18.24
C MET A 38 -13.66 4.35 -18.86
N PRO A 39 -14.22 5.54 -18.55
CA PRO A 39 -13.65 6.80 -19.01
C PRO A 39 -12.23 6.95 -18.46
N GLY A 40 -11.33 7.52 -19.26
CA GLY A 40 -9.97 7.81 -18.78
C GLY A 40 -9.98 8.86 -17.68
N VAL A 41 -9.02 8.80 -16.74
CA VAL A 41 -8.81 9.85 -15.73
C VAL A 41 -7.71 10.79 -16.22
N ASP A 42 -7.93 12.11 -16.13
CA ASP A 42 -6.90 13.11 -16.40
C ASP A 42 -5.95 13.26 -15.19
N PHE A 43 -4.92 12.43 -15.17
CA PHE A 43 -3.88 12.47 -14.15
C PHE A 43 -3.05 13.75 -14.16
N SER A 44 -3.06 14.55 -15.23
CA SER A 44 -2.32 15.82 -15.28
C SER A 44 -3.06 16.89 -14.51
N VAL A 45 -4.38 16.95 -14.64
CA VAL A 45 -5.26 17.79 -13.81
C VAL A 45 -5.12 17.41 -12.34
N LEU A 46 -5.26 16.12 -12.02
CA LEU A 46 -5.15 15.66 -10.62
C LEU A 46 -3.79 15.97 -10.00
N ARG A 47 -2.68 15.77 -10.74
CA ARG A 47 -1.34 16.08 -10.23
C ARG A 47 -1.11 17.56 -9.97
N ARG A 48 -1.86 18.44 -10.63
CA ARG A 48 -1.79 19.90 -10.42
C ARG A 48 -2.67 20.36 -9.26
N GLU A 49 -3.83 19.74 -9.08
CA GLU A 49 -4.86 20.22 -8.15
C GLU A 49 -4.81 19.58 -6.77
N ILE A 50 -4.39 18.31 -6.70
CA ILE A 50 -4.22 17.61 -5.43
C ILE A 50 -2.77 17.80 -5.00
N THR A 51 -2.57 18.38 -3.82
CA THR A 51 -1.23 18.61 -3.26
C THR A 51 -0.74 17.39 -2.48
N MET A 52 0.58 17.25 -2.33
CA MET A 52 1.16 16.23 -1.45
C MET A 52 0.70 16.40 0.01
N GLN A 53 0.55 17.65 0.49
CA GLN A 53 0.09 17.93 1.84
C GLN A 53 -1.31 17.35 2.10
N GLN A 54 -2.27 17.54 1.19
CA GLN A 54 -3.61 16.97 1.32
C GLN A 54 -3.60 15.44 1.43
N VAL A 55 -2.73 14.78 0.67
CA VAL A 55 -2.58 13.32 0.76
C VAL A 55 -1.98 12.92 2.11
N LEU A 56 -0.97 13.63 2.60
CA LEU A 56 -0.40 13.37 3.92
C LEU A 56 -1.41 13.58 5.06
N ASP A 57 -2.24 14.62 4.95
CA ASP A 57 -3.29 14.92 5.93
C ASP A 57 -4.33 13.79 5.97
N LEU A 58 -4.79 13.28 4.81
CA LEU A 58 -5.69 12.13 4.74
C LEU A 58 -5.09 10.82 5.25
N LEU A 59 -3.76 10.73 5.28
CA LEU A 59 -3.03 9.58 5.82
C LEU A 59 -2.68 9.75 7.31
N ASP A 60 -3.11 10.86 7.94
CA ASP A 60 -2.74 11.25 9.30
C ASP A 60 -1.21 11.21 9.54
N PHE A 61 -0.41 11.50 8.50
CA PHE A 61 1.03 11.35 8.56
C PHE A 61 1.68 12.33 9.54
N GLN A 62 2.37 11.79 10.53
CA GLN A 62 3.10 12.56 11.53
C GLN A 62 4.58 12.61 11.19
N ALA A 63 5.06 13.77 10.74
CA ALA A 63 6.47 14.00 10.48
C ALA A 63 7.27 14.00 11.79
N THR A 64 8.41 13.31 11.82
CA THR A 64 9.34 13.32 12.96
C THR A 64 10.30 14.50 12.90
N SER A 65 10.54 15.04 11.70
CA SER A 65 11.39 16.21 11.50
C SER A 65 10.98 16.97 10.24
N HIS A 66 11.22 18.27 10.25
CA HIS A 66 10.86 19.19 9.18
C HIS A 66 11.99 20.20 8.94
N SER A 67 12.34 20.44 7.68
CA SER A 67 13.24 21.50 7.23
C SER A 67 12.74 22.11 5.92
N GLY A 68 12.13 23.29 5.98
CA GLY A 68 11.63 24.00 4.80
C GLY A 68 10.43 23.32 4.14
N ASP A 69 10.61 22.67 3.01
CA ASP A 69 9.56 21.83 2.39
C ASP A 69 9.84 20.33 2.56
N GLN A 70 10.94 20.00 3.23
CA GLN A 70 11.39 18.63 3.43
C GLN A 70 10.86 18.09 4.76
N LEU A 71 10.07 17.03 4.68
CA LEU A 71 9.58 16.26 5.82
C LEU A 71 10.27 14.90 5.86
N HIS A 72 10.46 14.37 7.07
CA HIS A 72 10.82 12.98 7.29
C HIS A 72 9.95 12.35 8.36
N GLY A 73 9.77 11.03 8.28
CA GLY A 73 9.02 10.28 9.28
C GLY A 73 8.94 8.77 9.05
N PRO A 74 8.03 8.09 9.77
CA PRO A 74 7.70 6.69 9.52
C PRO A 74 7.05 6.51 8.14
N CYS A 75 7.43 5.47 7.40
CA CYS A 75 6.80 5.21 6.10
C CYS A 75 5.40 4.61 6.25
N PRO A 76 4.35 5.26 5.67
CA PRO A 76 3.00 4.73 5.70
C PRO A 76 2.81 3.49 4.81
N VAL A 77 3.60 3.35 3.74
CA VAL A 77 3.45 2.24 2.76
C VAL A 77 3.78 0.87 3.37
N HIS A 78 4.89 0.75 4.09
CA HIS A 78 5.26 -0.51 4.76
C HIS A 78 4.91 -0.53 6.25
N GLY A 79 4.17 0.47 6.74
CA GLY A 79 3.70 0.54 8.12
C GLY A 79 4.82 0.63 9.17
N SER A 80 5.85 1.44 8.94
CA SER A 80 6.89 1.66 9.96
C SER A 80 6.29 2.30 11.21
N THR A 81 6.37 1.66 12.37
CA THR A 81 5.80 2.21 13.63
C THR A 81 6.81 2.91 14.53
N SER A 82 8.11 2.86 14.21
CA SER A 82 9.14 3.48 15.02
C SER A 82 9.02 5.02 14.98
N ALA A 83 8.65 5.62 16.11
CA ALA A 83 8.37 7.06 16.23
C ALA A 83 9.56 7.98 15.93
N GLY A 84 10.80 7.47 15.89
CA GLY A 84 12.00 8.23 15.50
C GLY A 84 12.50 7.92 14.08
N SER A 85 11.73 7.14 13.30
CA SER A 85 12.16 6.73 11.96
C SER A 85 12.16 7.93 11.01
N ARG A 86 13.24 8.07 10.25
CA ARG A 86 13.43 9.09 9.20
C ARG A 86 13.60 8.47 7.81
N VAL A 87 13.13 7.24 7.64
CA VAL A 87 13.32 6.47 6.39
C VAL A 87 12.39 6.94 5.28
N PHE A 88 11.26 7.56 5.62
CA PHE A 88 10.37 8.18 4.66
C PHE A 88 10.70 9.65 4.55
N SER A 89 10.88 10.13 3.33
CA SER A 89 11.24 11.50 2.99
C SER A 89 10.20 12.05 2.03
N VAL A 90 9.64 13.23 2.32
CA VAL A 90 8.68 13.91 1.44
C VAL A 90 9.13 15.34 1.20
N ASN A 91 9.10 15.78 -0.05
CA ASN A 91 9.33 17.16 -0.42
C ASN A 91 8.02 17.77 -0.94
N LEU A 92 7.47 18.72 -0.18
CA LEU A 92 6.16 19.31 -0.44
C LEU A 92 6.15 20.17 -1.71
N SER A 93 7.18 21.00 -1.94
CA SER A 93 7.25 21.87 -3.13
C SER A 93 7.45 21.09 -4.43
N ARG A 94 8.20 19.98 -4.39
CA ARG A 94 8.35 19.07 -5.55
C ARG A 94 7.18 18.10 -5.69
N GLY A 95 6.35 17.94 -4.67
CA GLY A 95 5.28 16.95 -4.64
C GLY A 95 5.79 15.51 -4.77
N ARG A 96 6.96 15.20 -4.18
CA ARG A 96 7.61 13.89 -4.32
C ARG A 96 7.92 13.26 -2.97
N TYR A 97 7.83 11.93 -2.91
CA TYR A 97 8.26 11.15 -1.76
C TYR A 97 9.24 10.06 -2.16
N TYR A 98 10.00 9.58 -1.17
CA TYR A 98 10.88 8.42 -1.28
C TYR A 98 10.99 7.73 0.08
N CYS A 99 10.92 6.40 0.10
CA CYS A 99 11.27 5.60 1.27
C CYS A 99 12.62 4.89 1.08
N HIS A 100 13.58 5.15 1.97
CA HIS A 100 14.90 4.51 1.95
C HIS A 100 14.93 3.04 2.40
N LYS A 101 13.77 2.46 2.77
CA LYS A 101 13.68 1.07 3.24
C LYS A 101 12.91 0.16 2.31
N CYS A 102 11.69 0.54 1.92
CA CYS A 102 10.90 -0.24 0.95
C CYS A 102 11.02 0.28 -0.48
N GLU A 103 11.81 1.33 -0.71
CA GLU A 103 12.10 1.93 -2.03
C GLU A 103 10.86 2.47 -2.76
N SER A 104 9.69 2.48 -2.10
CA SER A 104 8.50 3.14 -2.60
C SER A 104 8.76 4.63 -2.80
N GLN A 105 8.38 5.13 -3.96
CA GLN A 105 8.65 6.49 -4.38
C GLN A 105 7.60 6.95 -5.39
N GLY A 106 7.46 8.26 -5.54
CA GLY A 106 6.55 8.81 -6.54
C GLY A 106 6.00 10.18 -6.19
N ASN A 107 4.92 10.52 -6.86
CA ASN A 107 4.08 11.68 -6.59
C ASN A 107 2.97 11.37 -5.57
N GLN A 108 2.09 12.33 -5.30
CA GLN A 108 1.02 12.23 -4.32
C GLN A 108 -0.04 11.16 -4.65
N LEU A 109 -0.36 10.94 -5.93
CA LEU A 109 -1.30 9.89 -6.35
C LEU A 109 -0.65 8.50 -6.21
N GLU A 110 0.63 8.40 -6.57
CA GLU A 110 1.42 7.17 -6.40
C GLU A 110 1.60 6.83 -4.92
N LEU A 111 1.70 7.83 -4.04
CA LEU A 111 1.72 7.60 -2.59
C LEU A 111 0.40 6.99 -2.12
N TRP A 112 -0.73 7.59 -2.51
CA TRP A 112 -2.05 7.10 -2.12
C TRP A 112 -2.29 5.67 -2.63
N SER A 113 -1.97 5.42 -3.90
CA SER A 113 -2.00 4.09 -4.53
C SER A 113 -1.17 3.06 -3.75
N ALA A 114 0.07 3.40 -3.39
CA ALA A 114 0.96 2.50 -2.66
C ALA A 114 0.47 2.21 -1.22
N VAL A 115 -0.11 3.19 -0.53
CA VAL A 115 -0.61 3.00 0.84
C VAL A 115 -1.92 2.21 0.87
N ARG A 116 -2.80 2.41 -0.12
CA ARG A 116 -4.09 1.71 -0.21
C ARG A 116 -4.03 0.37 -0.94
N ASP A 117 -2.87 0.03 -1.51
CA ASP A 117 -2.68 -1.16 -2.36
C ASP A 117 -3.69 -1.19 -3.53
N LEU A 118 -3.90 -0.03 -4.15
CA LEU A 118 -4.83 0.15 -5.27
C LEU A 118 -4.07 0.42 -6.57
N PRO A 119 -4.55 -0.09 -7.72
CA PRO A 119 -4.10 0.38 -9.02
C PRO A 119 -4.24 1.90 -9.13
N LEU A 120 -3.33 2.56 -9.86
CA LEU A 120 -3.28 4.04 -9.90
C LEU A 120 -4.60 4.69 -10.34
N TYR A 121 -5.34 4.04 -11.25
CA TYR A 121 -6.67 4.49 -11.68
C TYR A 121 -7.67 4.50 -10.50
N ASP A 122 -7.82 3.36 -9.81
CA ASP A 122 -8.74 3.22 -8.69
C ASP A 122 -8.33 4.15 -7.53
N ALA A 123 -7.03 4.26 -7.28
CA ALA A 123 -6.48 5.18 -6.29
C ALA A 123 -6.82 6.65 -6.59
N ALA A 124 -6.80 7.06 -7.86
CA ALA A 124 -7.16 8.42 -8.24
C ALA A 124 -8.65 8.72 -8.03
N VAL A 125 -9.53 7.77 -8.39
CA VAL A 125 -10.97 7.87 -8.16
C VAL A 125 -11.28 7.90 -6.65
N ASP A 126 -10.69 6.98 -5.89
CA ASP A 126 -10.83 6.89 -4.43
C ASP A 126 -10.37 8.18 -3.75
N LEU A 127 -9.21 8.71 -4.14
CA LEU A 127 -8.67 9.95 -3.57
C LEU A 127 -9.56 11.16 -3.88
N CYS A 128 -10.14 11.26 -5.07
CA CYS A 128 -11.11 12.31 -5.38
C CYS A 128 -12.33 12.22 -4.46
N GLY A 129 -12.85 11.00 -4.25
CA GLY A 129 -13.95 10.75 -3.32
C GLY A 129 -13.62 11.16 -1.88
N MET A 130 -12.45 10.79 -1.38
CA MET A 130 -11.98 11.18 -0.04
C MET A 130 -11.81 12.69 0.14
N LEU A 131 -11.48 13.40 -0.95
CA LEU A 131 -11.37 14.86 -0.96
C LEU A 131 -12.68 15.58 -1.28
N GLY A 132 -13.77 14.85 -1.54
CA GLY A 132 -15.07 15.41 -1.94
C GLY A 132 -15.04 16.14 -3.28
N ARG A 133 -14.22 15.66 -4.23
CA ARG A 133 -14.00 16.27 -5.55
C ARG A 133 -14.56 15.40 -6.66
N GLU A 134 -14.96 16.03 -7.76
CA GLU A 134 -15.28 15.31 -8.99
C GLU A 134 -14.00 14.78 -9.65
N VAL A 135 -14.10 13.60 -10.24
CA VAL A 135 -13.00 13.00 -11.00
C VAL A 135 -12.94 13.66 -12.38
N PRO A 136 -11.78 14.20 -12.82
CA PRO A 136 -11.64 14.79 -14.14
C PRO A 136 -11.53 13.67 -15.18
N TRP A 137 -12.67 13.33 -15.78
CA TRP A 137 -12.73 12.34 -16.84
C TRP A 137 -12.23 12.92 -18.18
N ILE A 138 -11.49 12.12 -18.93
CA ILE A 138 -11.14 12.43 -20.32
C ILE A 138 -12.34 12.06 -21.17
N GLU A 139 -13.07 13.07 -21.65
CA GLU A 139 -14.14 12.85 -22.61
C GLU A 139 -13.51 12.38 -23.94
N GLN A 140 -13.83 11.16 -24.34
CA GLN A 140 -13.42 10.65 -25.66
C GLN A 140 -14.31 11.33 -26.71
N TRP A 141 -13.69 11.98 -27.69
CA TRP A 141 -14.37 12.59 -28.85
C TRP A 141 -14.53 11.57 -29.97
#